data_AF-H1VSV1-F1
#
_entry.id   AF-H1VSV1-F1
#
_cell.length_a   1.000
_cell.length_b   1.000
_cell.length_c   1.000
_cell.angle_alpha   90.00
_cell.angle_beta   90.00
_cell.angle_gamma   90.00
#
_symmetry.space_group_name_H-M   'P 1'
#
loop_
_entity.id
_entity.type
_entity.pdbx_description
1 polymer ?
#
loop_
_entity_poly.entity_id
_entity_poly.type
_entity_poly.pdbx_seq_one_letter_code
_entity_poly.pdbx_strand_id
1 'polypeptide(L)'
;MRSYFQKLERNMYLPSSIVGHGYSGWLGTSLTSLSLVVEDQKLLSLIVAAASAMGKSLLGFLLNTVAGLGQVLLRDINAPGQTSETGLYQVPLAMTDSIRGGPRDLILDTANAVNSDGSRKYHLDIKLDTLVTKIRFDESGDKPRAVGVDFLEGSSLYRADPPGAFNTPQLLKLSGIGPKAELESFDIPVLVDLPGVGTNMQDRYEATVIGKTTSDFVITSKCTFLETSPDPCLEQYQQGLEPVSKGVYATNGIAIAIVLKSSVAEDEPDLFVSGAPAKFKGYFPGYASDSLADAQHWAWI
;
A
#
# COMPACT_ATOMS: atom_id res chain seq x y z
N MET A 1 -1.72 17.30 -5.92
CA MET A 1 -1.18 15.97 -5.53
C MET A 1 0.04 15.54 -6.34
N ARG A 2 0.03 15.58 -7.68
CA ARG A 2 1.16 15.14 -8.52
C ARG A 2 2.52 15.76 -8.16
N SER A 3 2.59 17.07 -7.99
CA SER A 3 3.84 17.76 -7.62
C SER A 3 4.40 17.33 -6.27
N TYR A 4 3.56 16.90 -5.33
CA TYR A 4 4.00 16.29 -4.08
C TYR A 4 4.54 14.89 -4.33
N PHE A 5 3.82 14.05 -5.08
CA PHE A 5 4.29 12.71 -5.43
C PHE A 5 5.67 12.75 -6.09
N GLN A 6 5.90 13.63 -7.07
CA GLN A 6 7.22 13.79 -7.71
C GLN A 6 8.34 14.26 -6.76
N LYS A 7 8.01 14.95 -5.67
CA LYS A 7 9.02 15.32 -4.65
C LYS A 7 9.36 14.16 -3.73
N LEU A 8 8.37 13.30 -3.46
CA LEU A 8 8.51 12.15 -2.57
C LEU A 8 9.15 10.96 -3.29
N GLU A 9 8.81 10.75 -4.56
CA GLU A 9 9.20 9.60 -5.36
C GLU A 9 10.68 9.63 -5.73
N ARG A 10 11.30 8.45 -5.62
CA ARG A 10 12.53 8.07 -6.30
C ARG A 10 12.19 6.87 -7.18
N ASN A 11 11.88 7.15 -8.43
CA ASN A 11 11.53 6.16 -9.43
C ASN A 11 12.77 5.37 -9.84
N MET A 12 12.70 4.05 -9.69
CA MET A 12 13.82 3.13 -9.95
C MET A 12 13.58 2.25 -11.18
N TYR A 13 12.48 2.43 -11.92
CA TYR A 13 12.09 1.55 -13.04
C TYR A 13 11.96 2.27 -14.39
N LEU A 14 12.01 3.61 -14.43
CA LEU A 14 12.00 4.42 -15.65
C LEU A 14 13.28 5.25 -15.77
N PRO A 15 13.71 5.59 -17.02
CA PRO A 15 14.76 6.59 -17.23
C PRO A 15 14.40 7.94 -16.61
N SER A 16 15.40 8.68 -16.10
CA SER A 16 15.22 10.00 -15.46
C SER A 16 14.68 11.11 -16.37
N SER A 17 14.60 10.85 -17.68
CA SER A 17 14.02 11.76 -18.68
C SER A 17 12.49 11.69 -18.76
N ILE A 18 11.84 10.71 -18.13
CA ILE A 18 10.38 10.57 -18.20
C ILE A 18 9.71 11.60 -17.29
N VAL A 19 8.86 12.44 -17.88
CA VAL A 19 8.12 13.49 -17.18
C VAL A 19 6.97 12.88 -16.38
N GLY A 20 6.70 13.43 -15.19
CA GLY A 20 5.60 13.01 -14.32
C GLY A 20 6.04 12.23 -13.08
N HIS A 21 7.34 11.90 -12.99
CA HIS A 21 7.95 11.17 -11.88
C HIS A 21 8.98 12.00 -11.11
N GLY A 22 9.28 11.55 -9.89
CA GLY A 22 10.41 11.98 -9.08
C GLY A 22 11.57 10.99 -9.15
N TYR A 23 12.82 11.48 -9.08
CA TYR A 23 14.02 10.64 -9.16
C TYR A 23 15.00 10.83 -7.98
N SER A 24 14.64 11.68 -7.01
CA SER A 24 15.52 12.08 -5.92
C SER A 24 14.84 12.08 -4.55
N GLY A 25 13.57 11.66 -4.48
CA GLY A 25 12.83 11.62 -3.23
C GLY A 25 13.29 10.48 -2.31
N TRP A 26 12.63 10.36 -1.17
CA TRP A 26 12.93 9.31 -0.18
C TRP A 26 12.15 8.02 -0.45
N LEU A 27 11.00 8.11 -1.12
CA LEU A 27 10.13 6.98 -1.42
C LEU A 27 10.63 6.26 -2.68
N GLY A 28 11.46 5.23 -2.50
CA GLY A 28 11.80 4.33 -3.59
C GLY A 28 10.56 3.67 -4.19
N THR A 29 10.43 3.71 -5.51
CA THR A 29 9.40 2.96 -6.23
C THR A 29 10.04 2.05 -7.28
N SER A 30 9.61 0.79 -7.31
CA SER A 30 10.12 -0.23 -8.24
C SER A 30 8.96 -1.07 -8.82
N LEU A 31 9.26 -1.89 -9.82
CA LEU A 31 8.33 -2.88 -10.37
C LEU A 31 8.81 -4.30 -10.05
N THR A 32 7.86 -5.23 -9.97
CA THR A 32 8.16 -6.66 -9.96
C THR A 32 8.79 -7.09 -11.28
N SER A 33 9.79 -7.96 -11.25
CA SER A 33 10.34 -8.52 -12.48
C SER A 33 9.29 -9.36 -13.22
N LEU A 34 9.04 -9.04 -14.49
CA LEU A 34 8.19 -9.85 -15.37
C LEU A 34 8.75 -11.26 -15.63
N SER A 35 10.03 -11.52 -15.33
CA SER A 35 10.57 -12.89 -15.41
C SER A 35 9.84 -13.85 -14.48
N LEU A 36 9.43 -13.39 -13.29
CA LEU A 36 8.71 -14.19 -12.31
C LEU A 36 7.34 -14.64 -12.85
N VAL A 37 6.72 -13.81 -13.69
CA VAL A 37 5.48 -14.18 -14.38
C VAL A 37 5.72 -15.31 -15.39
N VAL A 38 6.85 -15.29 -16.08
CA VAL A 38 7.18 -16.29 -17.12
C VAL A 38 7.56 -17.65 -16.52
N GLU A 39 8.08 -17.67 -15.29
CA GLU A 39 8.39 -18.91 -14.55
C GLU A 39 7.15 -19.77 -14.26
N ASP A 40 5.95 -19.17 -14.24
CA ASP A 40 4.69 -19.87 -13.97
C ASP A 40 3.72 -19.74 -15.15
N GLN A 41 3.54 -20.84 -15.91
CA GLN A 41 2.64 -20.86 -17.06
C GLN A 41 1.18 -20.60 -16.71
N LYS A 42 0.73 -20.90 -15.48
CA LYS A 42 -0.64 -20.57 -15.03
C LYS A 42 -0.76 -19.07 -14.80
N LEU A 43 0.27 -18.44 -14.23
CA LEU A 43 0.29 -16.99 -14.06
C LEU A 43 0.29 -16.26 -15.41
N LEU A 44 1.14 -16.72 -16.33
CA LEU A 44 1.17 -16.20 -17.70
C LEU A 44 -0.20 -16.34 -18.39
N SER A 45 -0.86 -17.50 -18.26
CA SER A 45 -2.15 -17.73 -18.90
C SER A 45 -3.27 -16.85 -18.32
N LEU A 46 -3.27 -16.59 -17.01
CA LEU A 46 -4.20 -15.67 -16.36
C LEU A 46 -4.04 -14.24 -16.88
N ILE A 47 -2.79 -13.77 -17.06
CA ILE A 47 -2.51 -12.44 -17.60
C ILE A 47 -2.94 -12.33 -19.07
N VAL A 48 -2.66 -13.36 -19.88
CA VAL A 48 -3.11 -13.43 -21.28
C VAL A 48 -4.64 -13.43 -21.36
N ALA A 49 -5.31 -14.18 -20.48
CA ALA A 49 -6.77 -14.24 -20.43
C ALA A 49 -7.36 -12.87 -20.04
N ALA A 50 -6.79 -12.20 -19.04
CA ALA A 50 -7.19 -10.84 -18.66
C ALA A 50 -7.00 -9.84 -19.82
N ALA A 51 -5.86 -9.90 -20.52
CA ALA A 51 -5.59 -9.05 -21.68
C ALA A 51 -6.62 -9.28 -22.80
N SER A 52 -6.93 -10.55 -23.08
CA SER A 52 -7.93 -10.95 -24.07
C SER A 52 -9.32 -10.45 -23.72
N ALA A 53 -9.73 -10.59 -22.45
CA ALA A 53 -11.01 -10.12 -21.95
C ALA A 53 -11.17 -8.60 -22.09
N MET A 54 -10.06 -7.87 -22.05
CA MET A 54 -10.01 -6.42 -22.30
C MET A 54 -9.84 -6.04 -23.77
N GLY A 55 -10.04 -6.98 -24.70
CA GLY A 55 -9.98 -6.73 -26.13
C GLY A 55 -8.58 -6.41 -26.66
N LYS A 56 -7.52 -6.71 -25.91
CA LYS A 56 -6.14 -6.55 -26.41
C LYS A 56 -5.83 -7.65 -27.42
N SER A 57 -5.25 -7.27 -28.56
CA SER A 57 -4.77 -8.23 -29.55
C SER A 57 -3.61 -9.04 -28.97
N LEU A 58 -3.70 -10.38 -29.07
CA LEU A 58 -2.66 -11.29 -28.62
C LEU A 58 -1.53 -11.50 -29.65
N LEU A 59 -1.58 -10.83 -30.80
CA LEU A 59 -0.57 -10.98 -31.86
C LEU A 59 0.86 -10.66 -31.36
N GLY A 60 1.00 -9.77 -30.38
CA GLY A 60 2.29 -9.43 -29.74
C GLY A 60 2.75 -10.41 -28.66
N PHE A 61 1.86 -11.23 -28.08
CA PHE A 61 2.20 -12.25 -27.07
C PHE A 61 2.98 -13.43 -27.64
N LEU A 62 2.92 -13.61 -28.97
CA LEU A 62 3.67 -14.64 -29.70
C LEU A 62 5.17 -14.34 -29.82
N LEU A 63 5.62 -13.14 -29.43
CA LEU A 63 7.03 -12.75 -29.39
C LEU A 63 7.59 -13.02 -27.98
N ASN A 64 8.66 -13.83 -27.88
CA ASN A 64 9.48 -14.10 -26.66
C ASN A 64 8.84 -13.59 -25.36
N THR A 65 7.95 -14.39 -24.76
CA THR A 65 7.03 -14.15 -23.62
C THR A 65 7.20 -12.87 -22.77
N VAL A 66 8.40 -12.51 -22.33
CA VAL A 66 8.69 -11.25 -21.59
C VAL A 66 8.38 -9.99 -22.43
N ALA A 67 8.76 -9.97 -23.72
CA ALA A 67 8.51 -8.83 -24.61
C ALA A 67 7.01 -8.65 -24.87
N GLY A 68 6.28 -9.75 -25.06
CA GLY A 68 4.82 -9.75 -25.17
C GLY A 68 4.12 -9.25 -23.91
N LEU A 69 4.56 -9.71 -22.73
CA LEU A 69 4.09 -9.19 -21.44
C LEU A 69 4.36 -7.70 -21.30
N GLY A 70 5.55 -7.24 -21.71
CA GLY A 70 5.89 -5.82 -21.74
C GLY A 70 4.85 -5.01 -22.51
N GLN A 71 4.44 -5.42 -23.71
CA GLN A 71 3.44 -4.66 -24.48
C GLN A 71 2.08 -4.49 -23.77
N VAL A 72 1.73 -5.42 -22.89
CA VAL A 72 0.46 -5.39 -22.14
C VAL A 72 0.62 -4.71 -20.78
N LEU A 73 1.79 -4.81 -20.16
CA LEU A 73 2.06 -4.41 -18.76
C LEU A 73 3.06 -3.25 -18.61
N LEU A 74 3.50 -2.62 -19.71
CA LEU A 74 4.37 -1.43 -19.70
C LEU A 74 3.62 -0.13 -19.38
N ARG A 75 2.29 -0.16 -19.29
CA ARG A 75 1.55 1.01 -18.83
C ARG A 75 1.90 1.25 -17.37
N ASP A 76 2.48 2.40 -17.11
CA ASP A 76 2.78 2.86 -15.77
C ASP A 76 1.54 3.52 -15.18
N ILE A 77 0.92 2.88 -14.18
CA ILE A 77 -0.27 3.41 -13.50
C ILE A 77 0.02 4.73 -12.77
N ASN A 78 1.27 4.96 -12.40
CA ASN A 78 1.70 6.19 -11.77
C ASN A 78 1.96 7.30 -12.80
N ALA A 79 2.00 7.06 -14.11
CA ALA A 79 2.20 8.13 -15.07
C ALA A 79 1.00 9.12 -15.11
N PRO A 80 1.20 10.39 -15.48
CA PRO A 80 0.13 11.39 -15.52
C PRO A 80 -1.08 10.93 -16.35
N GLY A 81 -2.29 11.06 -15.78
CA GLY A 81 -3.55 10.70 -16.44
C GLY A 81 -3.88 9.21 -16.51
N GLN A 82 -2.97 8.31 -16.12
CA GLN A 82 -3.19 6.86 -16.27
C GLN A 82 -4.22 6.28 -15.31
N THR A 83 -4.50 6.94 -14.19
CA THR A 83 -5.53 6.50 -13.23
C THR A 83 -6.95 6.60 -13.78
N SER A 84 -7.14 7.36 -14.86
CA SER A 84 -8.44 7.56 -15.54
C SER A 84 -8.64 6.60 -16.71
N GLU A 85 -7.62 5.79 -17.02
CA GLU A 85 -7.59 4.92 -18.20
C GLU A 85 -7.91 3.47 -17.81
N THR A 86 -8.85 2.87 -18.52
CA THR A 86 -9.08 1.42 -18.41
C THR A 86 -7.89 0.66 -19.02
N GLY A 87 -7.35 -0.32 -18.29
CA GLY A 87 -6.17 -1.05 -18.73
C GLY A 87 -5.63 -2.07 -17.74
N LEU A 88 -4.66 -2.86 -18.20
CA LEU A 88 -3.83 -3.71 -17.35
C LEU A 88 -2.54 -2.96 -17.00
N TYR A 89 -2.10 -3.12 -15.77
CA TYR A 89 -0.96 -2.41 -15.20
C TYR A 89 -0.14 -3.36 -14.33
N GLN A 90 1.17 -3.15 -14.30
CA GLN A 90 1.96 -3.59 -13.15
C GLN A 90 1.65 -2.68 -11.96
N VAL A 91 1.75 -3.24 -10.75
CA VAL A 91 1.58 -2.47 -9.51
C VAL A 91 2.95 -2.00 -9.03
N PRO A 92 3.21 -0.67 -9.01
CA PRO A 92 4.44 -0.14 -8.44
C PRO A 92 4.53 -0.42 -6.95
N LEU A 93 5.73 -0.79 -6.52
CA LEU A 93 6.05 -1.18 -5.17
C LEU A 93 6.77 -0.04 -4.47
N ALA A 94 6.38 0.27 -3.22
CA ALA A 94 7.16 1.14 -2.34
C ALA A 94 8.38 0.35 -1.82
N MET A 95 9.44 0.31 -2.62
CA MET A 95 10.64 -0.49 -2.36
C MET A 95 11.91 0.20 -2.85
N THR A 96 13.02 -0.04 -2.15
CA THR A 96 14.38 0.23 -2.63
C THR A 96 15.16 -1.08 -2.52
N ASP A 97 15.82 -1.51 -3.60
CA ASP A 97 16.66 -2.72 -3.63
C ASP A 97 15.97 -4.00 -3.13
N SER A 98 14.68 -4.12 -3.46
CA SER A 98 13.77 -5.20 -3.03
C SER A 98 13.44 -5.21 -1.53
N ILE A 99 13.75 -4.13 -0.82
CA ILE A 99 13.38 -3.92 0.58
C ILE A 99 12.19 -2.97 0.61
N ARG A 100 11.13 -3.36 1.32
CA ARG A 100 9.95 -2.51 1.55
C ARG A 100 10.37 -1.22 2.25
N GLY A 101 10.00 -0.10 1.66
CA GLY A 101 10.20 1.23 2.22
C GLY A 101 8.86 1.90 2.56
N GLY A 102 8.87 2.81 3.51
CA GLY A 102 7.70 3.61 3.84
C GLY A 102 8.01 4.87 4.64
N PRO A 103 6.97 5.66 5.01
CA PRO A 103 7.15 6.88 5.80
C PRO A 103 7.92 6.67 7.11
N ARG A 104 7.84 5.46 7.68
CA ARG A 104 8.62 5.04 8.84
C ARG A 104 10.12 5.27 8.64
N ASP A 105 10.65 4.90 7.48
CA ASP A 105 12.10 4.96 7.24
C ASP A 105 12.55 6.41 7.14
N LEU A 106 11.79 7.28 6.45
CA LEU A 106 12.06 8.72 6.44
C LEU A 106 12.06 9.32 7.86
N ILE A 107 11.10 8.94 8.69
CA ILE A 107 10.98 9.42 10.07
C ILE A 107 12.20 9.01 10.88
N LEU A 108 12.62 7.75 10.78
CA LEU A 108 13.79 7.23 11.47
C LEU A 108 15.10 7.84 10.94
N ASP A 109 15.26 7.97 9.63
CA ASP A 109 16.42 8.62 9.00
C ASP A 109 16.53 10.07 9.46
N THR A 110 15.41 10.79 9.55
CA THR A 110 15.36 12.17 10.04
C THR A 110 15.73 12.26 11.53
N ALA A 111 15.18 11.37 12.36
CA ALA A 111 15.46 11.36 13.80
C ALA A 111 16.92 11.01 14.12
N ASN A 112 17.53 10.12 13.31
CA ASN A 112 18.90 9.64 13.48
C ASN A 112 19.94 10.48 12.72
N ALA A 113 19.53 11.45 11.91
CA ALA A 113 20.46 12.27 11.15
C ALA A 113 21.36 13.11 12.08
N VAL A 114 22.66 13.08 11.82
CA VAL A 114 23.67 13.84 12.58
C VAL A 114 24.44 14.79 11.66
N ASN A 115 24.96 15.88 12.23
CA ASN A 115 25.94 16.75 11.60
C ASN A 115 27.32 16.06 11.59
N SER A 116 28.30 16.67 10.91
CA SER A 116 29.67 16.13 10.83
C SER A 116 30.38 16.02 12.20
N ASP A 117 29.93 16.77 13.20
CA ASP A 117 30.43 16.73 14.57
C ASP A 117 29.70 15.71 15.48
N GLY A 118 28.76 14.94 14.92
CA GLY A 118 27.96 13.95 15.64
C GLY A 118 26.75 14.51 16.40
N SER A 119 26.53 15.83 16.40
CA SER A 119 25.33 16.44 16.98
C SER A 119 24.08 16.13 16.15
N ARG A 120 22.90 16.13 16.78
CA ARG A 120 21.62 15.91 16.07
C ARG A 120 21.44 16.96 14.99
N LYS A 121 21.18 16.52 13.77
CA LYS A 121 20.91 17.40 12.62
C LYS A 121 19.52 18.02 12.71
N TYR A 122 18.54 17.26 13.20
CA TYR A 122 17.16 17.69 13.36
C TYR A 122 16.64 17.42 14.77
N HIS A 123 15.73 18.29 15.23
CA HIS A 123 15.07 18.16 16.53
C HIS A 123 13.73 17.40 16.38
N LEU A 124 13.82 16.12 15.99
CA LEU A 124 12.67 15.21 15.90
C LEU A 124 12.73 14.16 17.01
N ASP A 125 11.89 14.30 18.02
CA ASP A 125 11.74 13.33 19.09
C ASP A 125 10.56 12.39 18.79
N ILE A 126 10.79 11.08 18.90
CA ILE A 126 9.79 10.05 18.66
C ILE A 126 9.52 9.34 19.97
N LYS A 127 8.25 9.32 20.39
CA LYS A 127 7.80 8.58 21.56
C LYS A 127 6.81 7.51 21.11
N LEU A 128 7.24 6.25 21.18
CA LEU A 128 6.41 5.08 20.89
C LEU A 128 5.52 4.74 22.09
N ASP A 129 4.60 3.79 21.91
CA ASP A 129 3.74 3.28 23.00
C ASP A 129 3.02 4.40 23.76
N THR A 130 2.59 5.43 23.03
CA THR A 130 2.01 6.66 23.60
C THR A 130 0.70 6.97 22.91
N LEU A 131 -0.40 6.97 23.68
CA LEU A 131 -1.73 7.33 23.19
C LEU A 131 -2.07 8.75 23.62
N VAL A 132 -2.24 9.65 22.65
CA VAL A 132 -2.78 10.99 22.91
C VAL A 132 -4.25 10.88 23.24
N THR A 133 -4.67 11.43 24.38
CA THR A 133 -6.05 11.31 24.89
C THR A 133 -6.82 12.61 24.78
N LYS A 134 -6.14 13.77 24.80
CA LYS A 134 -6.78 15.08 24.71
C LYS A 134 -5.82 16.14 24.17
N ILE A 135 -6.36 17.11 23.44
CA ILE A 135 -5.67 18.35 23.08
C ILE A 135 -5.99 19.41 24.13
N ARG A 136 -4.96 20.09 24.66
CA ARG A 136 -5.10 21.21 25.59
C ARG A 136 -5.17 22.53 24.83
N PHE A 137 -6.09 23.40 25.23
CA PHE A 137 -6.31 24.70 24.61
C PHE A 137 -6.08 25.85 25.60
N ASP A 138 -5.53 26.93 25.07
CA ASP A 138 -5.51 28.26 25.68
C ASP A 138 -6.67 29.06 25.07
N GLU A 139 -7.62 29.44 25.91
CA GLU A 139 -8.87 30.11 25.54
C GLU A 139 -8.85 31.62 25.87
N SER A 140 -7.67 32.19 26.15
CA SER A 140 -7.53 33.61 26.53
C SER A 140 -7.75 34.60 25.38
N GLY A 141 -7.76 34.14 24.12
CA GLY A 141 -7.99 34.97 22.94
C GLY A 141 -9.30 34.66 22.20
N ASP A 142 -9.55 35.36 21.10
CA ASP A 142 -10.79 35.23 20.30
C ASP A 142 -11.02 33.85 19.69
N LYS A 143 -9.97 33.02 19.63
CA LYS A 143 -10.01 31.64 19.14
C LYS A 143 -9.18 30.74 20.05
N PRO A 144 -9.68 29.55 20.42
CA PRO A 144 -8.91 28.57 21.16
C PRO A 144 -7.61 28.21 20.43
N ARG A 145 -6.49 28.25 21.15
CA ARG A 145 -5.16 27.90 20.62
C ARG A 145 -4.68 26.60 21.24
N ALA A 146 -4.39 25.58 20.43
CA ALA A 146 -3.80 24.34 20.92
C ALA A 146 -2.41 24.63 21.53
N VAL A 147 -2.19 24.19 22.77
CA VAL A 147 -0.95 24.44 23.54
C VAL A 147 -0.25 23.17 24.02
N GLY A 148 -0.87 22.01 23.82
CA GLY A 148 -0.26 20.74 24.16
C GLY A 148 -1.24 19.58 24.03
N VAL A 149 -0.79 18.41 24.47
CA VAL A 149 -1.60 17.21 24.56
C VAL A 149 -1.46 16.57 25.93
N ASP A 150 -2.50 15.85 26.33
CA ASP A 150 -2.45 14.86 27.39
C ASP A 150 -2.28 13.49 26.73
N PHE A 151 -1.47 12.61 27.34
CA PHE A 151 -1.20 11.30 26.80
C PHE A 151 -1.03 10.25 27.89
N LEU A 152 -1.22 9.00 27.51
CA LEU A 152 -0.89 7.82 28.31
C LEU A 152 0.30 7.11 27.67
N GLU A 153 1.18 6.54 28.49
CA GLU A 153 2.36 5.79 28.04
C GLU A 153 2.26 4.33 28.52
N GLY A 154 2.47 3.39 27.60
CA GLY A 154 2.31 1.96 27.81
C GLY A 154 1.96 1.21 26.53
N SER A 155 2.24 -0.10 26.52
CA SER A 155 1.85 -0.96 25.41
C SER A 155 0.37 -1.31 25.47
N SER A 156 -0.28 -1.41 24.30
CA SER A 156 -1.69 -1.84 24.17
C SER A 156 -2.70 -1.00 24.97
N LEU A 157 -2.42 0.29 25.18
CA LEU A 157 -3.30 1.21 25.95
C LEU A 157 -4.70 1.39 25.35
N TYR A 158 -4.88 0.99 24.09
CA TYR A 158 -6.18 0.88 23.44
C TYR A 158 -6.21 -0.37 22.57
N ARG A 159 -7.31 -1.14 22.63
CA ARG A 159 -7.45 -2.45 21.95
C ARG A 159 -7.61 -2.32 20.43
N ALA A 160 -7.62 -1.11 19.88
CA ALA A 160 -7.76 -0.82 18.45
C ALA A 160 -6.91 0.38 18.02
N ASP A 161 -5.60 0.21 17.81
CA ASP A 161 -4.76 1.30 17.27
C ASP A 161 -3.99 0.83 16.03
N PRO A 162 -4.07 1.59 14.92
CA PRO A 162 -3.30 2.85 14.79
C PRO A 162 -4.15 4.13 14.69
N PRO A 163 -3.57 5.30 15.02
CA PRO A 163 -4.24 6.58 14.92
C PRO A 163 -4.46 6.91 13.45
N GLY A 164 -5.71 7.20 13.09
CA GLY A 164 -6.09 7.36 11.69
C GLY A 164 -7.48 7.94 11.52
N ALA A 165 -8.14 7.58 10.42
CA ALA A 165 -9.47 8.07 10.05
C ALA A 165 -10.55 7.81 11.12
N PHE A 166 -10.35 6.84 12.00
CA PHE A 166 -11.25 6.53 13.12
C PHE A 166 -10.91 7.32 14.40
N ASN A 167 -9.63 7.32 14.81
CA ASN A 167 -9.23 7.84 16.12
C ASN A 167 -9.06 9.37 16.13
N THR A 168 -8.64 9.98 15.03
CA THR A 168 -8.51 11.45 14.93
C THR A 168 -9.83 12.18 15.22
N PRO A 169 -10.97 11.84 14.59
CA PRO A 169 -12.23 12.51 14.92
C PRO A 169 -12.69 12.22 16.35
N GLN A 170 -12.41 11.04 16.90
CA GLN A 170 -12.69 10.75 18.31
C GLN A 170 -11.88 11.67 19.24
N LEU A 171 -10.58 11.82 19.02
CA LEU A 171 -9.71 12.70 19.81
C LEU A 171 -10.17 14.16 19.75
N LEU A 172 -10.56 14.64 18.57
CA LEU A 172 -11.13 15.99 18.41
C LEU A 172 -12.41 16.14 19.23
N LYS A 173 -13.32 15.16 19.14
CA LYS A 173 -14.58 15.17 19.91
C LYS A 173 -14.33 15.16 21.41
N LEU A 174 -13.45 14.28 21.91
CA LEU A 174 -13.04 14.24 23.33
C LEU A 174 -12.37 15.55 23.80
N SER A 175 -11.84 16.33 22.87
CA SER A 175 -11.25 17.65 23.12
C SER A 175 -12.23 18.81 22.94
N GLY A 176 -13.53 18.53 22.77
CA GLY A 176 -14.58 19.56 22.62
C GLY A 176 -14.76 20.11 21.20
N ILE A 177 -14.17 19.47 20.18
CA ILE A 177 -14.26 19.88 18.77
C ILE A 177 -15.06 18.82 18.00
N GLY A 178 -16.30 19.13 17.63
CA GLY A 178 -17.18 18.19 16.94
C GLY A 178 -18.64 18.64 16.92
N PRO A 179 -19.58 17.76 16.51
CA PRO A 179 -20.99 18.11 16.43
C PRO A 179 -21.55 18.45 17.83
N LYS A 180 -22.01 19.68 18.04
CA LYS A 180 -22.48 20.17 19.36
C LYS A 180 -23.43 19.22 20.07
N ALA A 181 -24.47 18.74 19.39
CA ALA A 181 -25.47 17.86 19.99
C ALA A 181 -24.89 16.50 20.44
N GLU A 182 -23.93 15.96 19.69
CA GLU A 182 -23.24 14.71 20.07
C GLU A 182 -22.35 14.95 21.30
N LEU A 183 -21.57 16.04 21.30
CA LEU A 183 -20.71 16.39 22.43
C LEU A 183 -21.52 16.62 23.72
N GLU A 184 -22.62 17.37 23.65
CA GLU A 184 -23.52 17.62 24.78
C GLU A 184 -24.14 16.31 25.30
N SER A 185 -24.42 15.33 24.44
CA SER A 185 -24.98 14.03 24.85
C SER A 185 -24.01 13.14 25.65
N PHE A 186 -22.71 13.44 25.59
CA PHE A 186 -21.66 12.75 26.33
C PHE A 186 -21.05 13.62 27.45
N ASP A 187 -21.72 14.72 27.84
CA ASP A 187 -21.24 15.68 28.83
C ASP A 187 -19.85 16.26 28.50
N ILE A 188 -19.53 16.39 27.20
CA ILE A 188 -18.27 16.99 26.73
C ILE A 188 -18.51 18.49 26.48
N PRO A 189 -17.74 19.38 27.14
CA PRO A 189 -17.83 20.82 26.88
C PRO A 189 -17.54 21.14 25.42
N VAL A 190 -18.43 21.91 24.79
CA VAL A 190 -18.30 22.29 23.38
C VAL A 190 -17.38 23.50 23.27
N LEU A 191 -16.18 23.27 22.74
CA LEU A 191 -15.20 24.31 22.44
C LEU A 191 -15.41 24.88 21.03
N VAL A 192 -15.63 23.99 20.05
CA VAL A 192 -15.94 24.36 18.66
C VAL A 192 -17.01 23.40 18.13
N ASP A 193 -18.16 23.96 17.75
CA ASP A 193 -19.18 23.21 17.01
C ASP A 193 -18.73 23.01 15.56
N LEU A 194 -18.25 21.81 15.26
CA LEU A 194 -17.73 21.42 13.95
C LEU A 194 -18.42 20.12 13.49
N PRO A 195 -19.63 20.21 12.88
CA PRO A 195 -20.47 19.05 12.59
C PRO A 195 -19.87 18.06 11.59
N GLY A 196 -18.82 18.45 10.86
CA GLY A 196 -18.10 17.56 9.94
C GLY A 196 -17.18 16.54 10.63
N VAL A 197 -16.80 16.74 11.89
CA VAL A 197 -15.85 15.85 12.59
C VAL A 197 -16.46 14.46 12.78
N GLY A 198 -15.79 13.45 12.22
CA GLY A 198 -16.25 12.06 12.27
C GLY A 198 -17.29 11.70 11.19
N THR A 199 -17.54 12.60 10.25
CA THR A 199 -18.41 12.36 9.08
C THR A 199 -17.59 12.11 7.82
N ASN A 200 -18.25 11.77 6.71
CA ASN A 200 -17.63 11.56 5.40
C ASN A 200 -16.49 10.52 5.43
N MET A 201 -16.63 9.47 6.24
CA MET A 201 -15.75 8.31 6.15
C MET A 201 -15.95 7.67 4.78
N GLN A 202 -14.84 7.50 4.07
CA GLN A 202 -14.79 6.81 2.80
C GLN A 202 -13.75 5.70 2.90
N ASP A 203 -14.06 4.59 2.26
CA ASP A 203 -13.15 3.46 2.11
C ASP A 203 -13.42 2.83 0.74
N ARG A 204 -12.53 1.93 0.31
CA ARG A 204 -12.74 1.11 -0.87
C ARG A 204 -13.21 -0.26 -0.41
N TYR A 205 -14.42 -0.64 -0.79
CA TYR A 205 -14.89 -1.99 -0.54
C TYR A 205 -14.09 -2.99 -1.38
N GLU A 206 -13.64 -4.03 -0.72
CA GLU A 206 -12.85 -5.11 -1.30
C GLU A 206 -13.74 -6.36 -1.37
N ALA A 207 -13.74 -7.04 -2.52
CA ALA A 207 -14.51 -8.26 -2.72
C ALA A 207 -13.66 -9.27 -3.49
N THR A 208 -13.50 -10.47 -2.95
CA THR A 208 -12.58 -11.46 -3.55
C THR A 208 -13.31 -12.60 -4.24
N VAL A 209 -12.85 -12.94 -5.45
CA VAL A 209 -13.22 -14.15 -6.18
C VAL A 209 -12.03 -15.11 -6.18
N ILE A 210 -12.22 -16.29 -5.58
CA ILE A 210 -11.16 -17.29 -5.43
C ILE A 210 -11.43 -18.48 -6.35
N GLY A 211 -10.45 -18.81 -7.19
CA GLY A 211 -10.41 -20.04 -7.96
C GLY A 211 -9.41 -21.03 -7.37
N LYS A 212 -9.77 -22.32 -7.32
CA LYS A 212 -8.84 -23.41 -7.02
C LYS A 212 -8.38 -24.08 -8.31
N THR A 213 -7.08 -24.28 -8.44
CA THR A 213 -6.44 -24.99 -9.55
C THR A 213 -6.15 -26.45 -9.17
N THR A 214 -5.94 -27.30 -10.18
CA THR A 214 -5.67 -28.74 -9.97
C THR A 214 -4.22 -29.05 -9.58
N SER A 215 -3.33 -28.07 -9.64
CA SER A 215 -1.90 -28.20 -9.33
C SER A 215 -1.37 -26.88 -8.76
N ASP A 216 -0.19 -26.92 -8.15
CA ASP A 216 0.39 -25.75 -7.47
C ASP A 216 0.88 -24.69 -8.45
N PHE A 217 0.80 -23.42 -8.06
CA PHE A 217 1.50 -22.30 -8.70
C PHE A 217 2.99 -22.49 -8.41
N VAL A 218 3.78 -22.67 -9.46
CA VAL A 218 5.22 -22.96 -9.39
C VAL A 218 5.97 -21.86 -8.66
N ILE A 219 5.53 -20.61 -8.85
CA ILE A 219 6.17 -19.44 -8.24
C ILE A 219 6.11 -19.48 -6.70
N THR A 220 5.06 -20.06 -6.11
CA THR A 220 4.87 -20.13 -4.65
C THR A 220 4.99 -21.53 -4.05
N SER A 221 5.07 -22.59 -4.87
CA SER A 221 5.01 -24.00 -4.41
C SER A 221 6.11 -24.42 -3.43
N LYS A 222 7.26 -23.75 -3.48
CA LYS A 222 8.40 -24.00 -2.57
C LYS A 222 8.46 -23.06 -1.37
N CYS A 223 7.59 -22.04 -1.32
CA CYS A 223 7.62 -21.04 -0.26
C CYS A 223 6.87 -21.57 0.96
N THR A 224 7.45 -21.41 2.15
CA THR A 224 6.76 -21.75 3.42
C THR A 224 6.19 -20.51 4.10
N PHE A 225 6.54 -19.31 3.63
CA PHE A 225 6.09 -18.02 4.16
C PHE A 225 6.32 -17.88 5.68
N LEU A 226 7.47 -18.37 6.13
CA LEU A 226 7.88 -18.42 7.54
C LEU A 226 7.03 -19.33 8.44
N GLU A 227 6.06 -20.07 7.90
CA GLU A 227 5.29 -21.06 8.68
C GLU A 227 6.17 -22.25 9.12
N THR A 228 7.15 -22.61 8.30
CA THR A 228 8.15 -23.63 8.64
C THR A 228 9.56 -23.18 8.22
N SER A 229 10.56 -23.75 8.88
CA SER A 229 11.98 -23.50 8.62
C SER A 229 12.67 -24.79 8.17
N PRO A 230 13.50 -24.76 7.10
CA PRO A 230 13.86 -23.58 6.30
C PRO A 230 12.73 -23.10 5.38
N ASP A 231 12.76 -21.80 5.00
CA ASP A 231 11.92 -21.22 3.94
C ASP A 231 12.77 -21.01 2.67
N PRO A 232 12.65 -21.87 1.65
CA PRO A 232 13.43 -21.77 0.41
C PRO A 232 13.27 -20.44 -0.33
N CYS A 233 12.10 -19.79 -0.25
CA CYS A 233 11.86 -18.51 -0.90
C CYS A 233 12.50 -17.35 -0.13
N LEU A 234 12.55 -17.43 1.20
CA LEU A 234 13.31 -16.46 2.01
C LEU A 234 14.81 -16.60 1.76
N GLU A 235 15.33 -17.82 1.72
CA GLU A 235 16.74 -18.08 1.42
C GLU A 235 17.12 -17.54 0.04
N GLN A 236 16.28 -17.77 -0.97
CA GLN A 236 16.46 -17.19 -2.30
C GLN A 236 16.52 -15.65 -2.25
N TYR A 237 15.62 -15.02 -1.50
CA TYR A 237 15.60 -13.56 -1.35
C TYR A 237 16.87 -13.02 -0.69
N GLN A 238 17.38 -13.71 0.33
CA GLN A 238 18.58 -13.32 1.07
C GLN A 238 19.86 -13.52 0.24
N GLN A 239 19.91 -14.57 -0.59
CA GLN A 239 21.07 -14.91 -1.42
C GLN A 239 21.07 -14.20 -2.79
N GLY A 240 19.92 -13.73 -3.26
CA GLY A 240 19.76 -13.05 -4.54
C GLY A 240 20.50 -11.71 -4.57
N LEU A 241 21.41 -11.56 -5.53
CA LEU A 241 22.19 -10.34 -5.71
C LEU A 241 21.44 -9.24 -6.48
N GLU A 242 20.51 -9.63 -7.35
CA GLU A 242 19.77 -8.74 -8.25
C GLU A 242 18.26 -8.90 -8.01
N PRO A 243 17.42 -7.88 -8.27
CA PRO A 243 15.97 -7.97 -8.05
C PRO A 243 15.33 -9.19 -8.71
N VAL A 244 15.80 -9.57 -9.90
CA VAL A 244 15.32 -10.73 -10.65
C VAL A 244 15.60 -12.07 -9.97
N SER A 245 16.69 -12.18 -9.21
CA SER A 245 17.09 -13.43 -8.55
C SER A 245 16.56 -13.58 -7.13
N LYS A 246 15.98 -12.52 -6.56
CA LYS A 246 15.43 -12.50 -5.19
C LYS A 246 14.05 -13.15 -5.03
N GLY A 247 13.38 -13.53 -6.13
CA GLY A 247 12.15 -14.32 -6.08
C GLY A 247 10.96 -13.61 -5.42
N VAL A 248 10.01 -14.40 -4.89
CA VAL A 248 8.68 -13.95 -4.43
C VAL A 248 8.74 -12.90 -3.33
N TYR A 249 9.67 -13.03 -2.38
CA TYR A 249 9.82 -12.10 -1.25
C TYR A 249 10.26 -10.70 -1.66
N ALA A 250 10.74 -10.50 -2.89
CA ALA A 250 11.03 -9.19 -3.48
C ALA A 250 9.79 -8.50 -4.10
N THR A 251 8.59 -9.07 -3.91
CA THR A 251 7.34 -8.58 -4.51
C THR A 251 6.30 -8.19 -3.44
N ASN A 252 5.17 -7.60 -3.84
CA ASN A 252 4.01 -7.43 -2.96
C ASN A 252 2.98 -8.58 -3.06
N GLY A 253 3.27 -9.63 -3.84
CA GLY A 253 2.33 -10.74 -4.09
C GLY A 253 1.21 -10.44 -5.10
N ILE A 254 1.06 -9.20 -5.56
CA ILE A 254 0.11 -8.83 -6.61
C ILE A 254 0.79 -8.94 -7.97
N ALA A 255 0.36 -9.90 -8.78
CA ALA A 255 0.99 -10.15 -10.08
C ALA A 255 0.46 -9.23 -11.19
N ILE A 256 -0.77 -8.75 -11.07
CA ILE A 256 -1.39 -7.87 -12.06
C ILE A 256 -2.44 -6.97 -11.42
N ALA A 257 -2.60 -5.76 -11.94
CA ALA A 257 -3.73 -4.89 -11.67
C ALA A 257 -4.47 -4.53 -12.95
N ILE A 258 -5.77 -4.29 -12.79
CA ILE A 258 -6.68 -3.91 -13.84
C ILE A 258 -7.50 -2.72 -13.34
N VAL A 259 -7.45 -1.62 -14.07
CA VAL A 259 -8.35 -0.48 -13.86
C VAL A 259 -9.51 -0.65 -14.82
N LEU A 260 -10.74 -0.66 -14.31
CA LEU A 260 -11.97 -0.84 -15.09
C LEU A 260 -13.01 0.22 -14.74
N LYS A 261 -13.87 0.50 -15.71
CA LYS A 261 -15.08 1.28 -15.55
C LYS A 261 -16.28 0.35 -15.49
N SER A 262 -17.03 0.36 -14.40
CA SER A 262 -18.28 -0.39 -14.27
C SER A 262 -19.36 0.20 -15.18
N SER A 263 -20.47 -0.52 -15.36
CA SER A 263 -21.61 -0.04 -16.15
C SER A 263 -22.37 1.12 -15.49
N VAL A 264 -22.08 1.44 -14.23
CA VAL A 264 -22.72 2.53 -13.47
C VAL A 264 -21.76 3.69 -13.15
N ALA A 265 -20.50 3.57 -13.55
CA ALA A 265 -19.51 4.62 -13.40
C ALA A 265 -19.82 5.81 -14.34
N GLU A 266 -19.74 7.02 -13.80
CA GLU A 266 -20.02 8.25 -14.55
C GLU A 266 -18.86 8.60 -15.50
N ASP A 267 -17.76 9.15 -14.96
CA ASP A 267 -16.65 9.68 -15.75
C ASP A 267 -15.37 8.83 -15.57
N GLU A 268 -14.98 8.58 -14.33
CA GLU A 268 -13.73 7.91 -13.97
C GLU A 268 -13.90 6.38 -13.76
N PRO A 269 -12.83 5.58 -13.92
CA PRO A 269 -12.82 4.19 -13.48
C PRO A 269 -13.10 4.08 -11.98
N ASP A 270 -13.99 3.16 -11.61
CA ASP A 270 -14.46 2.92 -10.25
C ASP A 270 -14.08 1.54 -9.72
N LEU A 271 -13.42 0.71 -10.55
CA LEU A 271 -12.96 -0.62 -10.19
C LEU A 271 -11.44 -0.74 -10.34
N PHE A 272 -10.81 -1.25 -9.29
CA PHE A 272 -9.41 -1.67 -9.30
C PHE A 272 -9.37 -3.16 -8.94
N VAL A 273 -9.06 -4.01 -9.91
CA VAL A 273 -9.02 -5.46 -9.75
C VAL A 273 -7.56 -5.90 -9.73
N SER A 274 -7.15 -6.62 -8.71
CA SER A 274 -5.80 -7.13 -8.54
C SER A 274 -5.78 -8.65 -8.46
N GLY A 275 -4.73 -9.27 -8.99
CA GLY A 275 -4.59 -10.72 -9.06
C GLY A 275 -3.42 -11.23 -8.23
N ALA A 276 -3.64 -12.27 -7.42
CA ALA A 276 -2.61 -12.88 -6.58
C ALA A 276 -2.73 -14.41 -6.51
N PRO A 277 -1.61 -15.17 -6.49
CA PRO A 277 -1.60 -16.62 -6.28
C PRO A 277 -1.77 -16.96 -4.79
N ALA A 278 -2.91 -16.58 -4.21
CA ALA A 278 -3.24 -16.76 -2.81
C ALA A 278 -4.73 -17.06 -2.64
N LYS A 279 -5.08 -17.67 -1.51
CA LYS A 279 -6.47 -17.94 -1.08
C LYS A 279 -7.00 -16.81 -0.20
N PHE A 280 -6.97 -15.58 -0.70
CA PHE A 280 -7.36 -14.42 0.09
C PHE A 280 -8.89 -14.34 0.19
N LYS A 281 -9.46 -14.41 1.41
CA LYS A 281 -10.91 -14.34 1.65
C LYS A 281 -11.37 -13.00 2.26
N GLY A 282 -10.47 -12.03 2.33
CA GLY A 282 -10.60 -10.84 3.17
C GLY A 282 -9.85 -10.97 4.51
N TYR A 283 -9.87 -9.89 5.27
CA TYR A 283 -9.12 -9.75 6.52
C TYR A 283 -9.82 -10.38 7.73
N PHE A 284 -9.14 -11.30 8.41
CA PHE A 284 -9.55 -11.90 9.69
C PHE A 284 -8.32 -12.36 10.48
N PRO A 285 -8.37 -12.57 11.81
CA PRO A 285 -7.23 -13.10 12.55
C PRO A 285 -6.72 -14.43 11.97
N GLY A 286 -5.45 -14.47 11.55
CA GLY A 286 -4.85 -15.65 10.89
C GLY A 286 -5.03 -15.71 9.36
N TYR A 287 -5.58 -14.66 8.73
CA TYR A 287 -5.80 -14.64 7.27
C TYR A 287 -4.52 -14.86 6.47
N ALA A 288 -3.36 -14.38 6.94
CA ALA A 288 -2.09 -14.53 6.24
C ALA A 288 -1.73 -16.02 6.08
N SER A 289 -1.79 -16.78 7.16
CA SER A 289 -1.53 -18.23 7.17
C SER A 289 -2.57 -19.00 6.33
N ASP A 290 -3.88 -18.71 6.44
CA ASP A 290 -4.90 -19.38 5.59
C ASP A 290 -4.75 -19.03 4.11
N SER A 291 -4.34 -17.80 3.79
CA SER A 291 -4.17 -17.35 2.40
C SER A 291 -3.01 -18.03 1.69
N LEU A 292 -1.99 -18.45 2.45
CA LEU A 292 -0.73 -19.01 1.95
C LEU A 292 -0.53 -20.48 2.34
N ALA A 293 -1.55 -21.13 2.90
CA ALA A 293 -1.49 -22.51 3.38
C ALA A 293 -1.28 -23.55 2.26
N ASP A 294 -1.65 -23.23 1.03
CA ASP A 294 -1.31 -24.02 -0.15
C ASP A 294 -1.07 -23.11 -1.37
N ALA A 295 -0.42 -23.66 -2.40
CA ALA A 295 -0.10 -22.95 -3.62
C ALA A 295 -1.13 -23.18 -4.74
N GLN A 296 -2.36 -23.60 -4.45
CA GLN A 296 -3.34 -24.01 -5.47
C GLN A 296 -4.40 -22.95 -5.79
N HIS A 297 -4.38 -21.81 -5.12
CA HIS A 297 -5.43 -20.82 -5.22
C HIS A 297 -4.98 -19.56 -5.96
N TRP A 298 -5.93 -18.96 -6.67
CA TRP A 298 -5.82 -17.64 -7.26
C TRP A 298 -6.97 -16.77 -6.76
N ALA A 299 -6.65 -15.55 -6.34
CA ALA A 299 -7.61 -14.55 -5.92
C ALA A 299 -7.61 -13.38 -6.91
N TRP A 300 -8.81 -12.99 -7.36
CA TRP A 300 -9.09 -11.67 -7.91
C TRP A 300 -9.71 -10.83 -6.81
N ILE A 301 -9.07 -9.72 -6.45
CA ILE A 301 -9.41 -8.82 -5.35
C ILE A 301 -9.79 -7.46 -5.91
#